data_AF-A0A836R9J6-F1
#
_entry.id   AF-A0A836R9J6-F1
#
_cell.length_a   1.000
_cell.length_b   1.000
_cell.length_c   1.000
_cell.angle_alpha   90.00
_cell.angle_beta   90.00
_cell.angle_gamma   90.00
#
_symmetry.space_group_name_H-M   'P 1'
#
loop_
_entity.id
_entity.type
_entity.pdbx_description
1 polymer ?
#
loop_
_entity_poly.entity_id
_entity_poly.type
_entity_poly.pdbx_seq_one_letter_code
_entity_poly.pdbx_strand_id
1 'polypeptide(L)'
;MVYIKNIVGLALLVVIMVFYVITYWLITRKKVMPKFRTLPGLLALDELVGRATEMGKPVLHSTGRGALYSSWVGTVLASFVIYGEVARRCAKMKTELITAIGTAEHIPIIQSIAENAYRSEDALEELKYENFV
;
A
#
# COMPACT_ATOMS: atom_id res chain seq x y z
N MET A 1 35.75 18.69 17.27
CA MET A 1 34.44 18.02 17.46
C MET A 1 33.74 17.66 16.13
N VAL A 2 33.81 18.50 15.09
CA VAL A 2 33.21 18.22 13.75
C VAL A 2 33.83 16.99 13.06
N TYR A 3 35.16 16.83 13.11
CA TYR A 3 35.86 15.72 12.46
C TYR A 3 35.46 14.34 13.02
N ILE A 4 35.29 14.24 14.34
CA ILE A 4 34.86 13.01 15.02
C ILE A 4 33.41 12.65 14.63
N LYS A 5 32.51 13.65 14.52
CA LYS A 5 31.12 13.42 14.08
C LYS A 5 31.05 12.85 12.66
N ASN A 6 31.91 13.31 11.75
CA ASN A 6 31.94 12.84 10.37
C ASN A 6 32.47 11.40 10.26
N ILE A 7 33.48 11.04 11.05
CA ILE A 7 34.01 9.66 11.12
C ILE A 7 32.97 8.70 11.70
N VAL A 8 32.27 9.11 12.77
CA VAL A 8 31.19 8.31 13.36
C VAL A 8 30.04 8.13 12.37
N GLY A 9 29.64 9.20 11.66
CA GLY A 9 28.62 9.12 10.62
C GLY A 9 28.99 8.18 9.48
N LEU A 10 30.24 8.25 9.01
CA LEU A 10 30.76 7.35 7.97
C LEU A 10 30.78 5.89 8.46
N ALA A 11 31.26 5.63 9.68
CA ALA A 11 31.28 4.29 10.26
C ALA A 11 29.87 3.70 10.38
N LEU A 12 28.89 4.50 10.82
CA LEU A 12 27.50 4.08 10.97
C LEU A 12 26.87 3.77 9.60
N LEU A 13 27.16 4.57 8.58
CA LEU A 13 26.74 4.32 7.20
C LEU A 13 27.33 3.01 6.67
N VAL A 14 28.61 2.74 6.90
CA VAL A 14 29.27 1.49 6.51
C VAL A 14 28.61 0.29 7.21
N VAL A 15 28.31 0.39 8.50
CA VAL A 15 27.62 -0.69 9.24
C VAL A 15 26.24 -0.97 8.67
N ILE A 16 25.44 0.07 8.38
CA ILE A 16 24.12 -0.08 7.76
C ILE A 16 24.24 -0.73 6.38
N MET A 17 25.22 -0.31 5.58
CA MET A 17 25.46 -0.86 4.24
C MET A 17 25.85 -2.33 4.29
N VAL A 18 26.75 -2.72 5.20
CA VAL A 18 27.15 -4.11 5.41
C VAL A 18 25.96 -4.96 5.87
N PHE A 19 25.16 -4.46 6.82
CA PHE A 19 23.94 -5.13 7.27
C PHE A 19 22.94 -5.35 6.11
N TYR A 20 22.73 -4.33 5.27
CA TYR A 20 21.88 -4.43 4.09
C TYR A 20 22.40 -5.49 3.09
N VAL A 21 23.70 -5.48 2.78
CA VAL A 21 24.29 -6.46 1.84
C VAL A 21 24.18 -7.88 2.39
N ILE A 22 24.45 -8.09 3.69
CA ILE A 22 24.33 -9.41 4.33
C ILE A 22 22.89 -9.89 4.29
N THR A 23 21.93 -9.06 4.70
CA THR A 23 20.51 -9.44 4.71
C THR A 23 19.99 -9.73 3.30
N TYR A 24 20.34 -8.91 2.31
CA TYR A 24 20.01 -9.15 0.91
C TYR A 24 20.60 -10.49 0.41
N TRP A 25 21.88 -10.77 0.71
CA TRP A 25 22.53 -12.02 0.34
C TRP A 25 21.88 -13.24 1.00
N LEU A 26 21.52 -13.15 2.28
CA LEU A 26 20.83 -14.22 3.00
C LEU A 26 19.43 -14.52 2.41
N ILE A 27 18.65 -13.48 2.09
CA ILE A 27 17.31 -13.64 1.51
C ILE A 27 17.41 -14.26 0.11
N THR A 28 18.32 -13.77 -0.73
CA THR A 28 18.44 -14.21 -2.13
C THR A 28 19.09 -15.58 -2.27
N ARG A 29 20.14 -15.88 -1.50
CA ARG A 29 20.92 -17.11 -1.66
C ARG A 29 20.45 -18.26 -0.78
N LYS A 30 20.03 -17.98 0.45
CA LYS A 30 19.63 -19.03 1.39
C LYS A 30 18.12 -19.30 1.38
N LYS A 31 17.33 -18.53 0.63
CA LYS A 31 15.85 -18.59 0.63
C LYS A 31 15.25 -18.62 2.04
N VAL A 32 15.96 -18.05 3.03
CA VAL A 32 15.46 -17.93 4.39
C VAL A 32 14.55 -16.71 4.40
N MET A 33 13.39 -16.87 3.75
CA MET A 33 12.31 -15.90 3.89
C MET A 33 11.73 -16.09 5.29
N PRO A 34 11.68 -15.02 6.11
CA PRO A 34 10.90 -15.06 7.34
C PRO A 34 9.48 -15.48 7.00
N LYS A 35 8.95 -16.51 7.67
CA LYS A 35 7.54 -16.89 7.50
C LYS A 35 6.69 -15.82 8.18
N PHE A 36 6.18 -14.87 7.40
CA PHE A 36 5.18 -13.94 7.87
C PHE A 36 3.86 -14.68 8.03
N ARG A 37 3.13 -14.41 9.12
CA ARG A 37 1.76 -14.92 9.27
C ARG A 37 0.91 -14.35 8.13
N THR A 38 0.07 -15.20 7.56
CA THR A 38 -0.98 -14.70 6.68
C THR A 38 -1.98 -13.90 7.50
N LEU A 39 -2.50 -12.82 6.91
CA LEU A 39 -3.57 -12.03 7.49
C LEU A 39 -4.88 -12.56 6.90
N PRO A 40 -5.76 -13.21 7.68
CA PRO A 40 -7.00 -13.78 7.15
C PRO A 40 -7.84 -12.75 6.40
N GLY A 41 -7.87 -11.51 6.88
CA GLY A 41 -8.58 -10.40 6.21
C GLY A 41 -8.04 -10.06 4.82
N LEU A 42 -6.74 -10.25 4.56
CA LEU A 42 -6.18 -10.04 3.21
C LEU A 42 -6.55 -11.19 2.26
N LEU A 43 -6.67 -12.41 2.77
CA LEU A 43 -7.08 -13.57 1.97
C LEU A 43 -8.58 -13.52 1.63
N ALA A 44 -9.38 -12.88 2.47
CA ALA A 44 -10.83 -12.77 2.29
C ALA A 44 -11.26 -11.63 1.36
N LEU A 45 -10.33 -10.86 0.78
CA LEU A 45 -10.68 -9.69 -0.04
C LEU A 45 -11.55 -10.05 -1.26
N ASP A 46 -11.29 -11.19 -1.91
CA ASP A 46 -12.10 -11.66 -3.04
C ASP A 46 -13.54 -11.94 -2.61
N GLU A 47 -13.74 -12.61 -1.47
CA GLU A 47 -15.06 -12.90 -0.92
C GLU A 47 -15.79 -11.63 -0.45
N LEU A 48 -15.07 -10.70 0.18
CA LEU A 48 -15.63 -9.44 0.65
C LEU A 48 -16.16 -8.57 -0.51
N VAL A 49 -15.37 -8.44 -1.58
CA VAL A 49 -15.78 -7.70 -2.77
C VAL A 49 -16.88 -8.46 -3.53
N GLY A 50 -16.77 -9.79 -3.63
CA GLY A 50 -17.80 -10.65 -4.23
C GLY A 50 -19.15 -10.49 -3.53
N ARG A 51 -19.18 -10.54 -2.19
CA ARG A 51 -20.39 -10.32 -1.41
C ARG A 51 -20.97 -8.92 -1.59
N ALA A 52 -20.15 -7.89 -1.63
CA ALA A 52 -20.62 -6.52 -1.90
C ALA A 52 -21.27 -6.43 -3.29
N THR A 53 -20.67 -7.09 -4.28
CA THR A 53 -21.20 -7.20 -5.65
C THR A 53 -22.55 -7.92 -5.68
N GLU A 54 -22.66 -9.08 -5.05
CA GLU A 54 -23.90 -9.86 -4.96
C GLU A 54 -25.01 -9.10 -4.23
N MET A 55 -24.66 -8.30 -3.22
CA MET A 55 -25.60 -7.45 -2.49
C MET A 55 -25.96 -6.16 -3.23
N GLY A 56 -25.30 -5.84 -4.35
CA GLY A 56 -25.45 -4.58 -5.05
C GLY A 56 -25.09 -3.36 -4.21
N LYS A 57 -24.13 -3.50 -3.28
CA LYS A 57 -23.69 -2.44 -2.38
C LYS A 57 -22.24 -2.02 -2.67
N PRO A 58 -21.88 -0.76 -2.45
CA PRO A 58 -20.53 -0.30 -2.65
C PRO A 58 -19.57 -0.82 -1.56
N VAL A 59 -18.30 -0.94 -1.91
CA VAL A 59 -17.19 -1.11 -0.97
C VAL A 59 -16.69 0.27 -0.54
N LEU A 60 -16.49 0.47 0.76
CA LEU A 60 -15.87 1.69 1.30
C LEU A 60 -14.44 1.37 1.73
N HIS A 61 -13.46 2.10 1.21
CA HIS A 61 -12.08 2.06 1.70
C HIS A 61 -11.66 3.42 2.25
N SER A 62 -11.11 3.45 3.47
CA SER A 62 -10.52 4.66 4.04
C SER A 62 -8.99 4.62 3.96
N THR A 63 -8.43 5.69 3.43
CA THR A 63 -6.97 5.87 3.28
C THR A 63 -6.29 6.25 4.60
N GLY A 64 -7.08 6.60 5.64
CA GLY A 64 -6.59 7.11 6.91
C GLY A 64 -6.26 8.61 6.88
N ARG A 65 -5.90 9.17 8.04
CA ARG A 65 -5.62 10.61 8.25
C ARG A 65 -4.16 10.91 8.63
N GLY A 66 -3.29 9.90 8.61
CA GLY A 66 -1.90 10.09 9.00
C GLY A 66 -1.14 10.91 7.96
N ALA A 67 -0.27 11.81 8.40
CA ALA A 67 0.51 12.62 7.47
C ALA A 67 1.68 11.82 6.88
N LEU A 68 2.02 12.05 5.61
CA LEU A 68 3.09 11.34 4.89
C LEU A 68 4.51 11.61 5.43
N TYR A 69 4.67 12.64 6.24
CA TYR A 69 5.93 12.99 6.91
C TYR A 69 5.92 12.67 8.41
N SER A 70 4.86 12.03 8.91
CA SER A 70 4.71 11.68 10.32
C SER A 70 5.29 10.30 10.65
N SER A 71 5.43 10.00 11.93
CA SER A 71 5.74 8.65 12.42
C SER A 71 4.68 7.61 12.03
N TRP A 72 3.48 8.03 11.63
CA TRP A 72 2.39 7.16 11.17
C TRP A 72 2.44 6.81 9.69
N VAL A 73 3.42 7.34 8.94
CA VAL A 73 3.54 7.12 7.48
C VAL A 73 3.53 5.63 7.11
N GLY A 74 4.15 4.77 7.92
CA GLY A 74 4.18 3.33 7.66
C GLY A 74 2.78 2.71 7.57
N THR A 75 1.87 3.11 8.47
CA THR A 75 0.48 2.62 8.49
C THR A 75 -0.33 3.17 7.31
N VAL A 76 -0.11 4.44 6.96
CA VAL A 76 -0.76 5.09 5.83
C VAL A 76 -0.38 4.39 4.52
N LEU A 77 0.92 4.18 4.29
CA LEU A 77 1.41 3.50 3.10
C LEU A 77 0.93 2.04 3.03
N ALA A 78 0.84 1.34 4.17
CA ALA A 78 0.26 0.00 4.20
C ALA A 78 -1.23 0.02 3.77
N SER A 79 -2.00 1.02 4.19
CA SER A 79 -3.38 1.19 3.71
C SER A 79 -3.45 1.41 2.20
N PHE A 80 -2.51 2.15 1.61
CA PHE A 80 -2.48 2.43 0.17
C PHE A 80 -2.22 1.17 -0.65
N VAL A 81 -1.35 0.29 -0.15
CA VAL A 81 -1.11 -1.02 -0.79
C VAL A 81 -2.38 -1.86 -0.79
N ILE A 82 -3.09 -1.91 0.35
CA ILE A 82 -4.37 -2.63 0.45
C ILE A 82 -5.43 -1.97 -0.43
N TYR A 83 -5.46 -0.64 -0.51
CA TYR A 83 -6.40 0.09 -1.37
C TYR A 83 -6.26 -0.33 -2.84
N GLY A 84 -5.04 -0.40 -3.38
CA GLY A 84 -4.84 -0.84 -4.78
C GLY A 84 -5.34 -2.27 -5.03
N GLU A 85 -5.20 -3.14 -4.03
CA GLU A 85 -5.65 -4.53 -4.04
C GLU A 85 -7.19 -4.63 -4.01
N VAL A 86 -7.85 -3.74 -3.26
CA VAL A 86 -9.31 -3.60 -3.24
C VAL A 86 -9.83 -2.97 -4.54
N ALA A 87 -9.20 -1.91 -5.02
CA ALA A 87 -9.57 -1.20 -6.25
C ALA A 87 -9.52 -2.12 -7.47
N ARG A 88 -8.46 -2.94 -7.59
CA ARG A 88 -8.34 -3.90 -8.68
C ARG A 88 -9.47 -4.94 -8.66
N ARG A 89 -9.82 -5.47 -7.48
CA ARG A 89 -10.96 -6.41 -7.35
C ARG A 89 -12.29 -5.75 -7.67
N CYS A 90 -12.51 -4.52 -7.21
CA CYS A 90 -13.72 -3.78 -7.51
C CYS A 90 -13.86 -3.53 -9.01
N ALA A 91 -12.77 -3.13 -9.68
CA ALA A 91 -12.73 -2.99 -11.14
C ALA A 91 -13.07 -4.31 -11.85
N LYS A 92 -12.42 -5.41 -11.46
CA LYS A 92 -12.65 -6.75 -12.04
C LYS A 92 -14.10 -7.22 -11.88
N MET A 93 -14.69 -6.98 -10.71
CA MET A 93 -16.04 -7.45 -10.35
C MET A 93 -17.13 -6.43 -10.68
N LYS A 94 -16.77 -5.27 -11.24
CA LYS A 94 -17.67 -4.13 -11.50
C LYS A 94 -18.42 -3.67 -10.24
N THR A 95 -17.74 -3.74 -9.10
CA THR A 95 -18.25 -3.29 -7.81
C THR A 95 -17.96 -1.81 -7.65
N GLU A 96 -18.95 -1.05 -7.18
CA GLU A 96 -18.73 0.36 -6.85
C GLU A 96 -17.78 0.50 -5.66
N LEU A 97 -16.76 1.34 -5.81
CA LEU A 97 -15.80 1.67 -4.76
C LEU A 97 -15.95 3.13 -4.36
N ILE A 98 -16.17 3.36 -3.07
CA ILE A 98 -16.14 4.68 -2.42
C ILE A 98 -14.82 4.79 -1.67
N THR A 99 -14.09 5.87 -1.94
CA THR A 99 -12.77 6.10 -1.38
C THR A 99 -12.81 7.29 -0.44
N ALA A 100 -12.72 7.03 0.87
CA ALA A 100 -12.68 8.07 1.90
C ALA A 100 -11.23 8.53 2.16
N ILE A 101 -10.96 9.77 1.81
CA ILE A 101 -9.64 10.40 1.86
C ILE A 101 -9.52 11.28 3.09
N GLY A 102 -8.59 10.92 3.98
CA GLY A 102 -8.46 11.63 5.25
C GLY A 102 -7.69 12.94 5.18
N THR A 103 -6.83 13.15 4.17
CA THR A 103 -5.99 14.34 4.00
C THR A 103 -5.81 14.68 2.51
N ALA A 104 -5.69 15.96 2.19
CA ALA A 104 -5.56 16.42 0.80
C ALA A 104 -4.32 15.87 0.08
N GLU A 105 -3.24 15.63 0.82
CA GLU A 105 -1.99 15.03 0.30
C GLU A 105 -2.16 13.61 -0.23
N HIS A 106 -3.18 12.87 0.22
CA HIS A 106 -3.44 11.51 -0.27
C HIS A 106 -4.12 11.51 -1.64
N ILE A 107 -4.86 12.55 -2.00
CA ILE A 107 -5.70 12.60 -3.22
C ILE A 107 -4.94 12.17 -4.48
N PRO A 108 -3.83 12.82 -4.88
CA PRO A 108 -3.17 12.48 -6.14
C PRO A 108 -2.55 11.08 -6.13
N ILE A 109 -2.08 10.61 -4.96
CA ILE A 109 -1.48 9.28 -4.82
C ILE A 109 -2.55 8.21 -4.96
N ILE A 110 -3.67 8.39 -4.28
CA ILE A 110 -4.77 7.43 -4.26
C ILE A 110 -5.48 7.36 -5.61
N GLN A 111 -5.68 8.50 -6.28
CA GLN A 111 -6.18 8.54 -7.66
C GLN A 111 -5.24 7.78 -8.61
N SER A 112 -3.93 8.01 -8.53
CA SER A 112 -2.97 7.28 -9.36
C SER A 112 -2.98 5.76 -9.10
N ILE A 113 -3.12 5.34 -7.84
CA ILE A 113 -3.25 3.91 -7.50
C ILE A 113 -4.54 3.33 -8.08
N ALA A 114 -5.66 4.04 -7.95
CA ALA A 114 -6.94 3.61 -8.50
C ALA A 114 -6.90 3.50 -10.03
N GLU A 115 -6.36 4.51 -10.71
CA GLU A 115 -6.19 4.50 -12.17
C GLU A 115 -5.35 3.32 -12.64
N ASN A 116 -4.22 3.05 -11.97
CA ASN A 116 -3.38 1.90 -12.31
C ASN A 116 -4.11 0.56 -12.07
N ALA A 117 -4.85 0.45 -10.97
CA ALA A 117 -5.61 -0.75 -10.65
C ALA A 117 -6.74 -1.00 -11.66
N TYR A 118 -7.53 0.02 -12.00
CA TYR A 118 -8.61 -0.08 -12.98
C TYR A 118 -8.07 -0.30 -14.40
N ARG A 119 -6.96 0.34 -14.76
CA ARG A 119 -6.28 0.11 -16.04
C ARG A 119 -5.76 -1.32 -16.16
N SER A 120 -5.30 -1.94 -15.07
CA SER A 120 -4.82 -3.33 -15.09
C SER A 120 -5.91 -4.37 -15.34
N GLU A 121 -7.18 -3.98 -15.18
CA GLU A 121 -8.37 -4.82 -15.44
C GLU A 121 -9.17 -4.29 -16.65
N ASP A 122 -8.54 -3.45 -17.50
CA ASP A 122 -9.14 -2.84 -18.70
C ASP A 122 -10.48 -2.09 -18.42
N ALA A 123 -10.66 -1.58 -17.20
CA ALA A 123 -11.90 -0.97 -16.72
C ALA A 123 -11.73 0.51 -16.38
N LEU A 124 -10.73 1.19 -16.92
CA LEU A 124 -10.41 2.59 -16.56
C LEU A 124 -11.61 3.54 -16.71
N GLU A 125 -12.46 3.32 -17.71
CA GLU A 125 -13.67 4.14 -17.94
C GLU A 125 -14.74 3.98 -16.85
N GLU A 126 -14.68 2.89 -16.07
CA GLU A 126 -15.60 2.64 -14.95
C GLU A 126 -15.17 3.36 -13.66
N LEU A 127 -13.98 3.97 -13.64
CA LEU A 127 -13.48 4.71 -12.48
C LEU A 127 -14.23 6.03 -12.30
N LYS A 128 -14.99 6.14 -11.23
CA LYS A 128 -15.74 7.35 -10.87
C LYS A 128 -14.93 8.25 -9.94
N TYR A 129 -14.39 9.35 -10.47
CA TYR A 129 -13.64 10.33 -9.66
C TYR A 129 -14.49 11.06 -8.61
N GLU A 130 -15.81 11.10 -8.78
CA GLU A 130 -16.76 11.62 -7.79
C GLU A 130 -16.84 10.79 -6.49
N ASN A 131 -16.37 9.53 -6.53
CA ASN A 131 -16.38 8.64 -5.38
C ASN A 131 -15.16 8.83 -4.44
N PHE A 132 -14.28 9.78 -4.74
CA PHE A 132 -13.14 10.15 -3.89
C PHE A 132 -13.57 11.30 -2.97
N VAL A 133 -13.96 10.95 -1.73
CA VAL A 133 -14.63 11.84 -0.75
C VAL A 133 -13.77 12.13 0.46
#